data_AF-A0A3B8HE93-F1
#
_entry.id   AF-A0A3B8HE93-F1
#
_cell.length_a   1.000
_cell.length_b   1.000
_cell.length_c   1.000
_cell.angle_alpha   90.00
_cell.angle_beta   90.00
_cell.angle_gamma   90.00
#
_symmetry.space_group_name_H-M   'P 1'
#
loop_
_entity.id
_entity.type
_entity.pdbx_description
1 polymer ?
#
loop_
_entity_poly.entity_id
_entity_poly.type
_entity_poly.pdbx_seq_one_letter_code
_entity_poly.pdbx_strand_id
1 'polypeptide(L)'
;NRLEWMEIYASCAKGGQIAVPVMFRLAPPEVEYIINHSESKAFIVEEPFVKAVNLIRSKLPTIPEGNFIYLGDGKAPEGYTHYE
;
A
#
# COMPACT_ATOMS: atom_id res chain seq x y z
N ASN A 1 -0.33 -11.23 -8.69
CA ASN A 1 -1.40 -12.03 -8.06
C ASN A 1 -0.78 -13.14 -7.25
N ARG A 2 -1.08 -13.19 -5.96
CA ARG A 2 -0.59 -14.15 -4.96
C ARG A 2 -1.67 -14.36 -3.89
N LEU A 3 -1.51 -15.35 -3.02
CA LEU A 3 -2.55 -15.79 -2.08
C LEU A 3 -2.96 -14.68 -1.10
N GLU A 4 -1.97 -13.93 -0.62
CA GLU A 4 -2.08 -12.85 0.34
C GLU A 4 -3.09 -11.78 -0.11
N TRP A 5 -3.23 -11.55 -1.42
CA TRP A 5 -4.25 -10.62 -1.93
C TRP A 5 -5.67 -11.07 -1.59
N MET A 6 -5.96 -12.37 -1.65
CA MET A 6 -7.28 -12.89 -1.28
C MET A 6 -7.56 -12.72 0.21
N GLU A 7 -6.53 -12.90 1.05
CA GLU A 7 -6.61 -12.67 2.49
C GLU A 7 -6.88 -11.20 2.80
N ILE A 8 -6.18 -10.28 2.13
CA ILE A 8 -6.35 -8.84 2.26
C ILE A 8 -7.78 -8.44 1.86
N TYR A 9 -8.27 -8.84 0.69
CA TYR A 9 -9.62 -8.50 0.25
C TYR A 9 -10.70 -9.04 1.19
N ALA A 10 -10.57 -10.31 1.62
CA ALA A 10 -11.52 -10.92 2.54
C ALA A 10 -11.49 -10.25 3.92
N SER A 11 -10.31 -9.91 4.42
CA SER A 11 -10.13 -9.24 5.71
C SER A 11 -10.69 -7.82 5.71
N CYS A 12 -10.43 -7.03 4.65
CA CYS A 12 -11.03 -5.71 4.49
C CYS A 12 -12.56 -5.80 4.46
N ALA A 13 -13.11 -6.70 3.65
CA ALA A 13 -14.55 -6.90 3.57
C ALA A 13 -15.16 -7.32 4.92
N LYS A 14 -14.46 -8.19 5.67
CA LYS A 14 -14.91 -8.66 6.98
C LYS A 14 -14.77 -7.60 8.08
N GLY A 15 -13.71 -6.80 8.04
CA GLY A 15 -13.40 -5.77 9.03
C GLY A 15 -14.09 -4.43 8.79
N GLY A 16 -14.84 -4.29 7.69
CA GLY A 16 -15.55 -3.06 7.34
C GLY A 16 -14.66 -2.00 6.69
N GLN A 17 -13.48 -2.38 6.19
CA GLN A 17 -12.62 -1.52 5.40
C GLN A 17 -12.98 -1.60 3.91
N ILE A 18 -12.65 -0.53 3.17
CA ILE A 18 -12.73 -0.50 1.72
C ILE A 18 -11.35 -0.79 1.15
N ALA A 19 -11.24 -1.83 0.33
CA ALA A 19 -10.03 -2.12 -0.44
C ALA A 19 -10.00 -1.28 -1.71
N VAL A 20 -8.93 -0.50 -1.91
CA VAL A 20 -8.72 0.34 -3.10
C VAL A 20 -7.59 -0.25 -3.93
N PRO A 21 -7.87 -1.11 -4.92
CA PRO A 21 -6.82 -1.66 -5.79
C PRO A 21 -6.20 -0.57 -6.66
N VAL A 22 -4.88 -0.45 -6.61
CA VAL A 22 -4.10 0.47 -7.45
C VAL A 22 -3.47 -0.30 -8.59
N MET A 23 -3.63 0.21 -9.82
CA MET A 23 -3.06 -0.42 -11.01
C MET A 23 -1.53 -0.30 -11.01
N PHE A 24 -0.82 -1.43 -11.00
CA PHE A 24 0.64 -1.50 -10.87
C PHE A 24 1.44 -0.87 -12.03
N ARG A 25 0.78 -0.55 -13.15
CA ARG A 25 1.40 0.10 -14.33
C ARG A 25 1.37 1.63 -14.27
N LEU A 26 0.77 2.21 -13.24
CA LEU A 26 0.67 3.66 -13.09
C LEU A 26 2.00 4.29 -12.67
N ALA A 27 2.22 5.51 -13.13
CA ALA A 27 3.33 6.33 -12.68
C ALA A 27 3.08 6.83 -11.24
N PRO A 28 4.14 7.19 -10.48
CA PRO A 28 3.99 7.64 -9.10
C PRO A 28 2.98 8.80 -8.88
N PRO A 29 2.89 9.83 -9.76
CA PRO A 29 1.88 10.88 -9.58
C PRO A 29 0.43 10.39 -9.67
N GLU A 30 0.16 9.37 -10.49
CA GLU A 30 -1.18 8.77 -10.62
C GLU A 30 -1.52 7.94 -9.39
N VAL A 31 -0.54 7.22 -8.83
CA VAL A 31 -0.68 6.53 -7.54
C VAL A 31 -0.96 7.54 -6.41
N GLU A 32 -0.17 8.61 -6.34
CA GLU A 32 -0.35 9.71 -5.37
C GLU A 32 -1.78 10.27 -5.41
N TYR A 33 -2.28 10.56 -6.61
CA TYR A 33 -3.66 11.03 -6.80
C TYR A 33 -4.69 10.04 -6.23
N ILE A 34 -4.59 8.75 -6.57
CA ILE A 34 -5.55 7.72 -6.11
C ILE A 34 -5.55 7.61 -4.58
N ILE A 35 -4.37 7.55 -3.96
CA ILE A 35 -4.25 7.39 -2.51
C ILE A 35 -4.83 8.60 -1.76
N ASN A 36 -4.54 9.82 -2.23
CA ASN A 36 -5.08 11.03 -1.62
C ASN A 36 -6.59 11.18 -1.87
N HIS A 37 -7.06 10.95 -3.10
CA HIS A 37 -8.48 11.07 -3.46
C HIS A 37 -9.36 10.03 -2.75
N SER A 38 -8.84 8.81 -2.56
CA SER A 38 -9.54 7.76 -1.79
C SER A 38 -9.45 7.95 -0.27
N GLU A 39 -8.69 8.95 0.19
CA GLU A 39 -8.37 9.19 1.60
C GLU A 39 -7.87 7.93 2.34
N SER A 40 -7.18 7.04 1.61
CA SER A 40 -6.66 5.78 2.13
C SER A 40 -5.85 6.03 3.41
N LYS A 41 -6.00 5.11 4.39
CA LYS A 41 -5.34 5.21 5.71
C LYS A 41 -4.23 4.19 5.91
N ALA A 42 -4.08 3.25 4.98
CA ALA A 42 -2.99 2.28 4.96
C ALA A 42 -2.65 1.97 3.51
N PHE A 43 -1.38 1.63 3.25
CA PHE A 43 -0.93 1.30 1.91
C PHE A 43 -0.06 0.05 1.92
N ILE A 44 -0.56 -1.01 1.27
CA ILE A 44 0.16 -2.26 1.08
C ILE A 44 0.96 -2.14 -0.21
N VAL A 45 2.27 -2.30 -0.12
CA VAL A 45 3.22 -2.04 -1.20
C VAL A 45 4.06 -3.29 -1.41
N GLU A 46 3.99 -3.86 -2.62
CA GLU A 46 4.86 -4.99 -2.96
C GLU A 46 6.32 -4.54 -3.18
N GLU A 47 7.27 -5.45 -2.91
CA GLU A 47 8.72 -5.20 -3.02
C GLU A 47 9.14 -4.40 -4.27
N PRO A 48 8.69 -4.73 -5.50
CA PRO A 48 9.13 -4.01 -6.70
C PRO A 48 8.72 -2.53 -6.73
N PHE A 49 7.71 -2.14 -5.95
CA PHE A 49 7.12 -0.80 -5.97
C PHE A 49 7.59 0.10 -4.83
N VAL A 50 8.29 -0.44 -3.82
CA VAL A 50 8.78 0.32 -2.65
C VAL A 50 9.55 1.57 -3.09
N LYS A 51 10.45 1.43 -4.07
CA LYS A 51 11.25 2.57 -4.56
C LYS A 51 10.36 3.66 -5.16
N ALA A 52 9.34 3.28 -5.94
CA ALA A 52 8.42 4.22 -6.57
C ALA A 52 7.53 4.93 -5.51
N VAL A 53 7.03 4.19 -4.53
CA VAL A 53 6.22 4.75 -3.43
C VAL A 53 7.04 5.69 -2.55
N ASN A 54 8.30 5.36 -2.26
CA ASN A 54 9.18 6.22 -1.47
C ASN A 54 9.43 7.58 -2.13
N LEU A 55 9.36 7.70 -3.47
CA LEU A 55 9.47 8.98 -4.17
C LEU A 55 8.28 9.92 -3.92
N ILE A 56 7.10 9.38 -3.60
CA ILE A 56 5.87 10.13 -3.34
C ILE A 56 5.45 10.13 -1.87
N ARG A 57 6.18 9.41 -1.00
CA ARG A 57 5.77 9.18 0.40
C ARG A 57 5.49 10.46 1.18
N SER A 58 6.29 11.50 0.99
CA SER A 58 6.08 12.81 1.64
C SER A 58 4.81 13.55 1.17
N LYS A 59 4.20 13.09 0.08
CA LYS A 59 2.97 13.65 -0.51
C LYS A 59 1.73 12.79 -0.25
N LEU A 60 1.84 11.80 0.63
CA LEU A 60 0.73 10.94 1.05
C LEU A 60 0.32 11.24 2.50
N PRO A 61 -0.17 12.46 2.81
CA PRO A 61 -0.49 12.87 4.19
C PRO A 61 -1.64 12.06 4.81
N THR A 62 -2.43 11.36 3.98
CA THR A 62 -3.54 10.52 4.44
C THR A 62 -3.10 9.20 5.07
N ILE A 63 -1.86 8.77 4.80
CA ILE A 63 -1.28 7.52 5.32
C ILE A 63 -0.38 7.84 6.53
N PRO A 64 -0.75 7.40 7.75
CA PRO A 64 0.12 7.52 8.92
C PRO A 64 1.44 6.78 8.73
N GLU A 65 2.50 7.24 9.40
CA GLU A 65 3.86 6.72 9.23
C GLU A 65 3.98 5.19 9.44
N GLY A 66 3.22 4.63 10.39
CA GLY A 66 3.19 3.20 10.69
C GLY A 66 2.32 2.33 9.78
N ASN A 67 1.61 2.94 8.82
CA ASN A 67 0.59 2.26 8.00
C ASN A 67 1.05 1.98 6.57
N PHE A 68 2.36 2.03 6.32
CA PHE A 68 2.98 1.48 5.12
C PHE A 68 3.29 0.01 5.38
N ILE A 69 2.65 -0.89 4.64
CA ILE A 69 2.76 -2.33 4.82
C ILE A 69 3.56 -2.91 3.66
N TYR A 70 4.65 -3.60 3.97
CA TYR A 70 5.52 -4.23 2.98
C TYR A 70 5.04 -5.65 2.70
N LEU A 71 4.78 -5.94 1.42
CA LEU A 71 4.43 -7.27 0.94
C LEU A 71 5.54 -7.80 0.01
N GLY A 72 6.41 -8.63 0.52
CA GLY A 72 7.52 -9.17 -0.26
C GLY A 72 8.34 -10.13 0.57
N ASP A 73 9.31 -10.75 -0.06
CA ASP A 73 10.21 -11.63 0.66
C ASP A 73 11.28 -10.79 1.39
N GLY A 74 11.84 -11.34 2.47
CA GLY A 74 12.94 -10.71 3.19
C GLY A 74 12.55 -9.62 4.19
N LYS A 75 13.51 -8.75 4.53
CA LYS A 75 13.32 -7.76 5.60
C LYS A 75 12.57 -6.54 5.09
N ALA A 76 11.53 -6.13 5.82
CA ALA A 76 10.82 -4.88 5.53
C ALA A 76 11.77 -3.66 5.51
N PRO A 77 11.67 -2.80 4.49
CA PRO A 77 12.39 -1.54 4.42
C PRO A 77 12.06 -0.61 5.60
N GLU A 78 12.92 0.38 5.84
CA GLU A 78 12.70 1.34 6.92
C GLU A 78 11.36 2.09 6.79
N GLY A 79 10.64 2.17 7.91
CA GLY A 79 9.31 2.77 7.98
C GLY A 79 8.20 1.92 7.37
N TYR A 80 8.44 0.66 7.02
CA TYR A 80 7.37 -0.28 6.66
C TYR A 80 7.17 -1.32 7.77
N THR A 81 5.91 -1.70 7.97
CA THR A 81 5.55 -2.89 8.76
C THR A 81 5.49 -4.08 7.82
N HIS A 82 6.16 -5.18 8.16
CA HIS A 82 6.09 -6.40 7.35
C HIS A 82 4.67 -6.98 7.39
N TYR A 83 4.16 -7.49 6.27
CA TYR A 83 2.81 -8.08 6.20
C TYR A 83 2.71 -9.35 7.06
N GLU A 84 3.76 -10.20 7.01
CA GLU A 84 3.91 -11.39 7.87
C GLU A 84 4.59 -11.10 9.20
#